data_AF-A0A538LQV7-F1
#
_entry.id   AF-A0A538LQV7-F1
#
_cell.length_a   1.000
_cell.length_b   1.000
_cell.length_c   1.000
_cell.angle_alpha   90.00
_cell.angle_beta   90.00
_cell.angle_gamma   90.00
#
_symmetry.space_group_name_H-M   'P 1'
#
loop_
_entity.id
_entity.type
_entity.pdbx_description
1 polymer ?
#
loop_
_entity_poly.entity_id
_entity_poly.type
_entity_poly.pdbx_seq_one_letter_code
_entity_poly.pdbx_strand_id
1 'polypeptide(L)'
;MTVEIGPGEAVCVARGAIHGFENRGGTDATFLAIATPGVFGPTYFHEVADVLAASAAGPPDRAALIEVMRRHGLTPAQPAT
;
A
#
# COMPACT_ATOMS: atom_id res chain seq x y z
N MET A 1 3.15 8.04 -14.20
CA MET A 1 3.69 7.08 -15.20
C MET A 1 3.54 5.70 -14.62
N THR A 2 2.92 4.78 -15.36
CA THR A 2 2.75 3.39 -14.94
C THR A 2 3.88 2.56 -15.56
N VAL A 3 4.44 1.65 -14.78
CA VAL A 3 5.50 0.73 -15.20
C VAL A 3 5.04 -0.67 -14.88
N GLU A 4 5.03 -1.56 -15.88
CA GLU A 4 4.79 -2.99 -15.68
C GLU A 4 6.06 -3.64 -15.11
N ILE A 5 5.91 -4.52 -14.12
CA ILE A 5 7.02 -5.18 -13.42
C ILE A 5 6.79 -6.69 -13.43
N GLY A 6 7.71 -7.42 -14.03
CA GLY A 6 7.72 -8.87 -14.09
C GLY A 6 8.54 -9.54 -12.97
N PRO A 7 8.50 -10.88 -12.89
CA PRO A 7 9.30 -11.64 -11.93
C PRO A 7 10.81 -11.34 -12.04
N GLY A 8 11.43 -10.94 -10.93
CA GLY A 8 12.85 -10.60 -10.85
C GLY A 8 13.19 -9.15 -11.24
N GLU A 9 12.23 -8.39 -11.77
CA GLU A 9 12.40 -6.97 -12.05
C GLU A 9 12.13 -6.11 -10.80
N ALA A 10 12.70 -4.91 -10.78
CA ALA A 10 12.54 -3.97 -9.69
C ALA A 10 12.51 -2.53 -10.20
N VAL A 11 11.78 -1.68 -9.49
CA VAL A 11 11.78 -0.22 -9.69
C VAL A 11 12.15 0.47 -8.39
N CYS A 12 12.77 1.64 -8.49
CA CYS A 12 13.08 2.48 -7.33
C CYS A 12 12.10 3.66 -7.29
N VAL A 13 11.36 3.78 -6.18
CA VAL A 13 10.52 4.95 -5.92
C VAL A 13 11.36 5.99 -5.18
N ALA A 14 11.58 7.14 -5.81
CA ALA A 14 12.31 8.23 -5.19
C ALA A 14 11.58 8.77 -3.95
N ARG A 15 12.35 9.26 -2.97
CA ARG A 15 11.78 9.88 -1.77
C ARG A 15 10.84 11.03 -2.14
N GLY A 16 9.62 11.02 -1.59
CA GLY A 16 8.60 12.04 -1.85
C GLY A 16 7.77 11.80 -3.11
N ALA A 17 8.07 10.78 -3.92
CA ALA A 17 7.23 10.41 -5.05
C ALA A 17 5.93 9.72 -4.59
N ILE A 18 4.80 10.20 -5.11
CA ILE A 18 3.51 9.51 -4.97
C ILE A 18 3.57 8.23 -5.80
N HIS A 19 3.24 7.10 -5.18
CA HIS A 19 3.25 5.79 -5.82
C HIS A 19 2.13 4.91 -5.28
N GLY A 20 1.80 3.88 -6.07
CA GLY A 20 0.88 2.81 -5.73
C GLY A 20 1.15 1.62 -6.65
N PHE A 21 0.54 0.49 -6.36
CA PHE A 21 0.67 -0.73 -7.16
C PHE A 21 -0.70 -1.38 -7.31
N GLU A 22 -0.88 -2.09 -8.41
CA GLU A 22 -2.10 -2.80 -8.77
C GLU A 22 -1.70 -4.13 -9.42
N ASN A 23 -2.33 -5.23 -9.02
CA ASN A 23 -2.20 -6.49 -9.74
C ASN A 23 -3.24 -6.52 -10.86
N ARG A 24 -2.77 -6.36 -12.10
CA ARG A 24 -3.61 -6.41 -13.32
C ARG A 24 -3.75 -7.81 -13.91
N GLY A 25 -3.05 -8.79 -13.34
CA GLY A 25 -3.13 -10.19 -13.75
C GLY A 25 -4.39 -10.88 -13.21
N GLY A 26 -4.74 -12.02 -13.81
CA GLY A 26 -5.86 -12.86 -13.37
C GLY A 26 -5.52 -13.82 -12.22
N THR A 27 -4.32 -13.73 -11.65
CA THR A 27 -3.80 -14.61 -10.61
C THR A 27 -3.19 -13.80 -9.49
N ASP A 28 -3.18 -14.34 -8.27
CA ASP A 28 -2.48 -13.74 -7.15
C ASP A 28 -1.00 -13.50 -7.47
N ALA A 29 -0.48 -12.39 -6.96
CA ALA A 29 0.91 -11.97 -7.15
C ALA A 29 1.51 -11.54 -5.81
N THR A 30 2.79 -11.82 -5.62
CA THR A 30 3.56 -11.40 -4.45
C THR A 30 4.78 -10.63 -4.91
N PHE A 31 5.10 -9.52 -4.23
CA PHE A 31 6.31 -8.75 -4.47
C PHE A 31 6.91 -8.28 -3.14
N LEU A 32 8.19 -7.87 -3.17
CA LEU A 32 8.89 -7.33 -2.01
C LEU A 32 8.92 -5.80 -2.06
N ALA A 33 8.40 -5.15 -1.02
CA ALA A 33 8.52 -3.71 -0.83
C ALA A 33 9.60 -3.40 0.21
N ILE A 34 10.55 -2.51 -0.13
CA ILE A 34 11.63 -2.08 0.77
C ILE A 34 11.51 -0.58 1.01
N ALA A 35 11.36 -0.19 2.28
CA ALA A 35 11.34 1.22 2.70
C ALA A 35 12.64 1.55 3.46
N THR A 36 13.34 2.61 3.06
CA THR A 36 14.61 3.02 3.69
C THR A 36 14.73 4.55 3.85
N PRO A 37 14.97 5.07 5.08
CA PRO A 37 14.84 4.36 6.36
C PRO A 37 13.40 3.90 6.60
N GLY A 38 13.20 2.80 7.31
CA GLY A 38 11.87 2.23 7.54
C GLY A 38 10.99 3.18 8.35
N VAL A 39 9.95 3.74 7.71
CA VAL A 39 9.04 4.73 8.34
C VAL A 39 7.83 4.07 9.02
N PHE A 40 7.48 2.84 8.63
CA PHE A 40 6.45 2.02 9.24
C PHE A 40 6.96 0.58 9.43
N GLY A 41 6.37 -0.15 10.39
CA GLY A 41 6.73 -1.53 10.72
C GLY A 41 5.55 -2.50 10.62
N PRO A 42 5.70 -3.76 11.05
CA PRO A 42 4.66 -4.79 10.94
C PRO A 42 3.30 -4.39 11.54
N THR A 43 3.29 -3.62 12.63
CA THR A 43 2.08 -3.14 13.29
C THR A 43 1.15 -2.36 12.35
N TYR A 44 1.71 -1.59 11.40
CA TYR A 44 0.92 -0.90 10.39
C TYR A 44 0.03 -1.86 9.60
N PHE A 45 0.58 -3.00 9.18
CA PHE A 45 -0.15 -3.99 8.38
C PHE A 45 -1.21 -4.72 9.19
N HIS A 46 -0.95 -5.00 10.47
CA HIS A 46 -1.95 -5.60 11.36
C HIS A 46 -3.15 -4.65 11.59
N GLU A 47 -2.90 -3.37 11.87
CA GLU A 47 -3.99 -2.39 12.05
C GLU A 47 -4.80 -2.17 10.76
N VAL A 48 -4.15 -2.17 9.60
CA VAL A 48 -4.87 -2.15 8.31
C VAL A 48 -5.76 -3.39 8.18
N ALA A 49 -5.26 -4.57 8.52
CA ALA A 49 -6.03 -5.81 8.46
C ALA A 49 -7.26 -5.76 9.40
N ASP A 50 -7.14 -5.18 10.59
CA ASP A 50 -8.25 -5.01 11.53
C ASP A 50 -9.36 -4.13 10.95
N VAL A 51 -9.00 -3.01 10.30
CA VAL A 51 -9.97 -2.12 9.63
C VAL A 51 -10.69 -2.85 8.48
N LEU A 52 -9.95 -3.63 7.70
CA LEU A 52 -10.52 -4.42 6.60
C LEU A 52 -11.47 -5.50 7.12
N ALA A 53 -11.09 -6.23 8.18
CA ALA A 53 -11.91 -7.27 8.80
C ALA A 53 -13.21 -6.73 9.39
N ALA A 54 -13.19 -5.51 9.94
CA ALA A 54 -14.36 -4.85 10.49
C ALA A 54 -15.40 -4.44 9.42
N SER A 55 -15.02 -4.40 8.14
CA SER A 55 -15.86 -3.85 7.06
C SER A 55 -16.92 -4.83 6.51
N ALA A 56 -17.18 -5.97 7.16
CA ALA A 56 -18.30 -6.89 6.91
C ALA A 56 -18.67 -7.13 5.41
N ALA A 57 -17.67 -7.44 4.58
CA ALA A 57 -17.77 -7.64 3.12
C ALA A 57 -18.20 -6.42 2.28
N GLY A 58 -18.38 -5.25 2.90
CA GLY A 58 -18.55 -3.97 2.24
C GLY A 58 -17.22 -3.27 1.90
N PRO A 59 -17.29 -2.11 1.23
CA PRO A 59 -16.12 -1.27 1.01
C PRO A 59 -15.42 -0.94 2.34
N PRO A 60 -14.08 -0.93 2.39
CA PRO A 60 -13.36 -0.55 3.60
C PRO A 60 -13.74 0.84 4.11
N ASP A 61 -13.75 1.01 5.43
CA ASP A 61 -13.79 2.36 6.03
C ASP A 61 -12.51 3.12 5.67
N ARG A 62 -12.64 3.96 4.64
CA ARG A 62 -11.54 4.78 4.11
C ARG A 62 -11.01 5.77 5.13
N ALA A 63 -11.85 6.31 6.00
CA ALA A 63 -11.42 7.27 7.00
C ALA A 63 -10.55 6.58 8.07
N ALA A 64 -10.97 5.40 8.52
CA ALA A 64 -10.18 4.58 9.43
C ALA A 64 -8.83 4.14 8.82
N LEU A 65 -8.82 3.72 7.54
CA LEU A 65 -7.58 3.38 6.84
C LEU A 65 -6.61 4.57 6.75
N ILE A 66 -7.11 5.75 6.40
CA ILE A 66 -6.29 6.97 6.31
C ILE A 66 -5.72 7.34 7.70
N GLU A 67 -6.49 7.15 8.76
CA GLU A 67 -6.03 7.41 10.12
C GLU A 67 -4.88 6.47 10.51
N VAL A 68 -5.02 5.17 10.26
CA VAL A 68 -3.93 4.18 10.46
C VAL A 68 -2.67 4.61 9.71
N MET A 69 -2.80 4.95 8.41
CA MET A 69 -1.66 5.41 7.60
C MET A 69 -0.95 6.63 8.21
N ARG A 70 -1.71 7.64 8.67
CA ARG A 70 -1.14 8.85 9.27
C ARG A 70 -0.43 8.57 10.60
N ARG A 71 -0.98 7.72 11.46
CA ARG A 71 -0.33 7.32 12.73
C ARG A 71 1.02 6.66 12.51
N HIS A 72 1.18 5.91 11.41
CA HIS A 72 2.43 5.26 11.01
C HIS A 72 3.32 6.13 10.10
N GLY A 73 3.06 7.44 10.02
CA GLY A 73 3.93 8.40 9.33
C GLY A 73 3.77 8.46 7.81
N LEU A 74 2.75 7.81 7.24
CA LEU A 74 2.44 7.90 5.82
C LEU A 74 1.55 9.10 5.50
N THR A 75 1.72 9.66 4.31
CA THR A 75 0.81 10.66 3.73
C THR A 75 0.06 10.02 2.55
N PRO A 76 -1.21 9.62 2.72
CA PRO A 76 -1.99 9.00 1.65
C PRO A 76 -2.27 10.00 0.52
N ALA A 77 -2.18 9.53 -0.72
CA ALA A 77 -2.56 10.28 -1.91
C ALA A 77 -3.81 9.68 -2.56
N GLN A 78 -4.48 10.45 -3.42
CA GLN A 78 -5.50 9.88 -4.29
C GLN A 78 -4.83 8.91 -5.29
N PRO A 79 -5.49 7.79 -5.65
CA PRO A 79 -5.02 6.92 -6.72
C PRO A 79 -4.80 7.71 -8.01
N ALA A 80 -3.79 7.32 -8.79
CA ALA A 80 -3.66 7.82 -10.15
C ALA A 80 -4.91 7.45 -10.96
N THR A 81 -5.32 8.35 -11.86
CA THR A 81 -6.41 8.11 -12.82
C THR A 81 -5.95 7.26 -13.99
#